data_AF-A0A7S1AUW7-F1
#
_entry.id   AF-A0A7S1AUW7-F1
#
_cell.length_a   1.000
_cell.length_b   1.000
_cell.length_c   1.000
_cell.angle_alpha   90.00
_cell.angle_beta   90.00
_cell.angle_gamma   90.00
#
_symmetry.space_group_name_H-M   'P 1'
#
loop_
_entity.id
_entity.type
_entity.pdbx_description
1 polymer ?
#
loop_
_entity_poly.entity_id
_entity_poly.type
_entity_poly.pdbx_seq_one_letter_code
_entity_poly.pdbx_strand_id
1 'polypeptide(L)'
;MPVAVPDDAGPAETFLELMFRLFSSTANACLQAKLSVDAEVNATRTPCTFVAALVSILKVLTYWFSSCTEALVPFATNPVMVPLMKQLTSADSVRDPFLRTQVEGLACLLMGICVKCTERDVDAGSLMALLGSSVGVEEYQSKVDRLWRSDCLQRPPRGVTDFRWYNGAFRAFYQAQQLSVQRRMVQLYVSGEVGISGAPLSEDITDHYKKLIRVQDAELNEVRKENEQLRKEVEAFMLRSVQASSVALLEKMDALQAENEVLHLEVGQLTQDLNHRDGELESCRLQFRSSVRDIEHQLESVAMGYDQVEQTSAGLHRENGELRASLAAEREWRAAQGSTATDGRLQVEQNLASAEKRLREQHEELSDLQDLLNRVATACPGANVYVAPLNSVPTAG
;
A
#
# COMPACT_ATOMS: atom_id res chain seq x y z
N MET A 1 -40.17 9.48 -39.12
CA MET A 1 -40.09 9.26 -40.57
C MET A 1 -39.92 7.77 -40.81
N PRO A 2 -40.73 7.11 -41.66
CA PRO A 2 -40.48 5.72 -42.00
C PRO A 2 -39.22 5.65 -42.85
N VAL A 3 -38.24 4.88 -42.41
CA VAL A 3 -36.99 4.66 -43.13
C VAL A 3 -37.30 3.68 -44.26
N ALA A 4 -37.08 4.10 -45.51
CA ALA A 4 -37.21 3.22 -46.67
C ALA A 4 -36.05 2.20 -46.64
N VAL A 5 -36.40 0.92 -46.60
CA VAL A 5 -35.43 -0.18 -46.72
C VAL A 5 -35.06 -0.31 -48.21
N PRO A 6 -33.77 -0.35 -48.58
CA PRO A 6 -33.35 -0.51 -49.97
C PRO A 6 -33.84 -1.83 -50.57
N ASP A 7 -34.23 -1.82 -51.85
CA ASP A 7 -34.75 -3.00 -52.58
C ASP A 7 -33.73 -4.15 -52.72
N ASP A 8 -32.45 -3.88 -52.44
CA ASP A 8 -31.35 -4.86 -52.46
C ASP A 8 -31.03 -5.44 -51.07
N ALA A 9 -31.77 -5.06 -50.03
CA ALA A 9 -31.71 -5.78 -48.76
C ALA A 9 -32.28 -7.18 -49.03
N GLY A 10 -31.48 -8.24 -48.85
CA GLY A 10 -31.94 -9.63 -48.96
C GLY A 10 -33.18 -9.93 -48.10
N PRO A 11 -33.70 -11.17 -48.09
CA PRO A 11 -34.93 -11.48 -47.36
C PRO A 11 -34.85 -10.95 -45.92
N ALA A 12 -35.92 -10.29 -45.47
CA ALA A 12 -35.95 -9.62 -44.17
C ALA A 12 -35.66 -10.65 -43.06
N GLU A 13 -34.42 -10.67 -42.57
CA GLU A 13 -34.03 -11.58 -41.51
C GLU A 13 -34.74 -11.15 -40.22
N THR A 14 -35.47 -12.10 -39.63
CA THR A 14 -36.11 -11.84 -38.35
C THR A 14 -35.04 -11.71 -37.26
N PHE A 15 -35.33 -10.95 -36.21
CA PHE A 15 -34.44 -10.86 -35.05
C PHE A 15 -34.13 -12.25 -34.45
N LEU A 16 -35.07 -13.20 -34.53
CA LEU A 16 -34.89 -14.57 -34.10
C LEU A 16 -33.82 -15.31 -34.92
N GLU A 17 -33.85 -15.19 -36.25
CA GLU A 17 -32.86 -15.79 -37.14
C GLU A 17 -31.46 -15.21 -36.90
N LEU A 18 -31.37 -13.89 -36.72
CA LEU A 18 -30.13 -13.21 -36.35
C LEU A 18 -29.57 -13.74 -35.03
N MET A 19 -30.42 -13.89 -34.02
CA MET A 19 -30.02 -14.43 -32.71
C MET A 19 -29.59 -15.89 -32.80
N PHE A 20 -30.25 -16.72 -33.61
CA PHE A 20 -29.88 -18.12 -33.81
C PHE A 20 -28.55 -18.26 -34.55
N ARG A 21 -28.31 -17.42 -35.56
CA ARG A 21 -27.02 -17.38 -36.27
C ARG A 21 -25.89 -16.92 -35.36
N LEU A 22 -26.13 -15.88 -34.56
CA LEU A 22 -25.17 -15.37 -33.59
C LEU A 22 -24.84 -16.42 -32.52
N PHE A 23 -25.86 -17.06 -31.95
CA PHE A 23 -25.69 -18.17 -31.01
C PHE A 23 -24.89 -19.31 -31.65
N SER A 24 -25.27 -19.75 -32.86
CA SER A 24 -24.60 -20.87 -33.53
C SER A 24 -23.14 -20.57 -33.85
N SER A 25 -22.84 -19.36 -34.34
CA SER A 25 -21.47 -18.94 -34.63
C SER A 25 -20.61 -18.90 -33.38
N THR A 26 -21.11 -18.30 -32.29
CA THR A 26 -20.37 -18.17 -31.02
C THR A 26 -20.21 -19.51 -30.30
N ALA A 27 -21.23 -20.37 -30.32
CA ALA A 27 -21.18 -21.73 -29.77
C ALA A 27 -20.21 -22.62 -30.55
N ASN A 28 -20.23 -22.59 -31.89
CA ASN A 28 -19.29 -23.36 -32.71
C ASN A 28 -17.84 -22.88 -32.51
N ALA A 29 -17.60 -21.58 -32.45
CA ALA A 29 -16.28 -21.04 -32.15
C ALA A 29 -15.76 -21.50 -30.76
N CYS A 30 -16.65 -21.54 -29.77
CA CYS A 30 -16.35 -22.04 -28.42
C CYS A 30 -16.02 -23.55 -28.39
N LEU A 31 -16.73 -24.35 -29.19
CA LEU A 31 -16.53 -25.80 -29.28
C LEU A 31 -15.30 -26.18 -30.12
N GLN A 32 -15.00 -25.42 -31.18
CA GLN A 32 -13.87 -25.65 -32.09
C GLN A 32 -12.52 -25.13 -31.56
N ALA A 33 -12.53 -24.30 -30.51
CA ALA A 33 -11.30 -23.81 -29.86
C ALA A 33 -10.37 -24.94 -29.34
N LYS A 34 -10.86 -26.18 -29.26
CA LYS A 34 -10.10 -27.39 -28.91
C LYS A 34 -9.11 -27.85 -30.00
N LEU A 35 -9.31 -27.46 -31.27
CA LEU A 35 -8.60 -28.03 -32.43
C LEU A 35 -7.38 -27.23 -32.92
N SER A 36 -7.14 -26.02 -32.40
CA SER A 36 -5.98 -25.20 -32.76
C SER A 36 -4.84 -25.40 -31.76
N VAL A 37 -4.10 -26.49 -31.89
CA VAL A 37 -2.89 -26.75 -31.09
C VAL A 37 -1.68 -25.94 -31.58
N ASP A 38 -1.72 -25.37 -32.80
CA ASP A 38 -0.55 -24.73 -33.42
C ASP A 38 -0.50 -23.18 -33.32
N ALA A 39 -1.45 -22.54 -32.63
CA ALA A 39 -1.51 -21.07 -32.53
C ALA A 39 -0.92 -20.53 -31.21
N GLU A 40 0.21 -21.08 -30.76
CA GLU A 40 0.77 -20.80 -29.43
C GLU A 40 1.53 -19.47 -29.31
N VAL A 41 1.63 -18.66 -30.37
CA VAL A 41 2.53 -17.48 -30.35
C VAL A 41 1.83 -16.11 -30.24
N ASN A 42 0.51 -16.01 -30.43
CA ASN A 42 -0.17 -14.69 -30.39
C ASN A 42 -1.49 -14.62 -29.57
N ALA A 43 -1.79 -15.61 -28.73
CA ALA A 43 -3.12 -15.78 -28.12
C ALA A 43 -3.29 -15.23 -26.69
N THR A 44 -2.58 -14.18 -26.28
CA THR A 44 -2.72 -13.65 -24.91
C THR A 44 -3.96 -12.78 -24.67
N ARG A 45 -4.85 -12.55 -25.65
CA ARG A 45 -6.05 -11.69 -25.43
C ARG A 45 -7.38 -12.08 -26.10
N THR A 46 -7.46 -13.09 -26.97
CA THR A 46 -8.64 -13.29 -27.84
C THR A 46 -9.65 -14.41 -27.48
N PRO A 47 -9.31 -15.56 -26.87
CA PRO A 47 -10.30 -16.64 -26.68
C PRO A 47 -11.38 -16.33 -25.62
N CYS A 48 -11.08 -15.46 -24.64
CA CYS A 48 -12.06 -15.08 -23.61
C CYS A 48 -13.24 -14.24 -24.16
N THR A 49 -13.09 -13.59 -25.31
CA THR A 49 -14.11 -12.68 -25.86
C THR A 49 -15.31 -13.42 -26.44
N PHE A 50 -15.09 -14.51 -27.19
CA PHE A 50 -16.16 -15.33 -27.78
C PHE A 50 -16.95 -16.08 -26.71
N VAL A 51 -16.28 -16.59 -25.67
CA VAL A 51 -16.96 -17.29 -24.58
C VAL A 51 -17.75 -16.31 -23.71
N ALA A 52 -17.23 -15.11 -23.46
CA ALA A 52 -17.99 -14.04 -22.79
C ALA A 52 -19.22 -13.59 -23.61
N ALA A 53 -19.08 -13.50 -24.93
CA ALA A 53 -20.18 -13.23 -25.84
C ALA A 53 -21.23 -14.35 -25.79
N LEU A 54 -20.80 -15.62 -25.82
CA LEU A 54 -21.69 -16.78 -25.70
C LEU A 54 -22.45 -16.78 -24.37
N VAL A 55 -21.77 -16.51 -23.24
CA VAL A 55 -22.43 -16.38 -21.93
C VAL A 55 -23.48 -15.27 -21.96
N SER A 56 -23.17 -14.14 -22.59
CA SER A 56 -24.12 -13.03 -22.73
C SER A 56 -25.34 -13.41 -23.57
N ILE A 57 -25.13 -14.13 -24.68
CA ILE A 57 -26.20 -14.65 -25.53
C ILE A 57 -27.06 -15.65 -24.76
N LEU A 58 -26.45 -16.61 -24.06
CA LEU A 58 -27.17 -17.60 -23.24
C LEU A 58 -28.03 -16.93 -22.16
N LYS A 59 -27.55 -15.85 -21.53
CA LYS A 59 -28.35 -15.05 -20.59
C LYS A 59 -29.56 -14.39 -21.26
N VAL A 60 -29.38 -13.84 -22.46
CA VAL A 60 -30.49 -13.24 -23.21
C VAL A 60 -31.51 -14.30 -23.59
N LEU A 61 -31.06 -15.45 -24.10
CA LEU A 61 -31.94 -16.56 -24.49
C LEU A 61 -32.70 -17.16 -23.30
N THR A 62 -32.05 -17.32 -22.14
CA THR A 62 -32.71 -17.79 -20.91
C THR A 62 -33.82 -16.85 -20.45
N TYR A 63 -33.60 -15.54 -20.49
CA TYR A 63 -34.68 -14.58 -20.25
C TYR A 63 -35.78 -14.67 -21.30
N TRP A 64 -35.40 -14.63 -22.57
CA TRP A 64 -36.34 -14.51 -23.68
C TRP A 64 -37.26 -15.73 -23.77
N PHE A 65 -36.69 -16.94 -23.76
CA PHE A 65 -37.45 -18.19 -23.90
C PHE A 65 -38.28 -18.52 -22.65
N SER A 66 -37.89 -18.02 -21.47
CA SER A 66 -38.72 -18.18 -20.27
C SER A 66 -40.02 -17.38 -20.32
N SER A 67 -40.06 -16.32 -21.14
CA SER A 67 -41.16 -15.35 -21.21
C SER A 67 -41.90 -15.38 -22.55
N CYS A 68 -41.31 -15.98 -23.60
CA CYS A 68 -41.88 -16.04 -24.94
C CYS A 68 -41.75 -17.46 -25.52
N THR A 69 -42.87 -18.19 -25.52
CA THR A 69 -42.97 -19.54 -26.09
C THR A 69 -42.83 -19.52 -27.61
N GLU A 70 -43.29 -18.47 -28.30
CA GLU A 70 -43.18 -18.32 -29.76
C GLU A 70 -41.72 -18.28 -30.25
N ALA A 71 -40.80 -17.75 -29.45
CA ALA A 71 -39.37 -17.77 -29.76
C ALA A 71 -38.70 -19.10 -29.37
N LEU A 72 -39.24 -19.79 -28.35
CA LEU A 72 -38.73 -21.06 -27.86
C LEU A 72 -39.06 -22.22 -28.78
N VAL A 73 -40.27 -22.29 -29.34
CA VAL A 73 -40.71 -23.43 -30.18
C VAL A 73 -39.81 -23.59 -31.42
N PRO A 74 -39.49 -22.54 -32.19
CA PRO A 74 -38.54 -22.63 -33.30
C PRO A 74 -37.13 -23.03 -32.84
N PHE A 75 -36.72 -22.66 -31.63
CA PHE A 75 -35.43 -23.07 -31.08
C PHE A 75 -35.41 -24.57 -30.75
N ALA A 76 -36.44 -25.04 -30.04
CA ALA A 76 -36.55 -26.42 -29.56
C ALA A 76 -36.84 -27.44 -30.67
N THR A 77 -37.44 -27.00 -31.79
CA THR A 77 -37.68 -27.84 -32.98
C THR A 77 -36.52 -27.80 -33.98
N ASN A 78 -35.58 -26.87 -33.83
CA ASN A 78 -34.50 -26.71 -34.80
C ASN A 78 -33.45 -27.84 -34.65
N PRO A 79 -33.17 -28.59 -35.73
CA PRO A 79 -32.29 -29.76 -35.70
C PRO A 79 -30.81 -29.39 -35.48
N VAL A 80 -30.45 -28.10 -35.52
CA VAL A 80 -29.10 -27.61 -35.25
C VAL A 80 -28.99 -27.07 -33.83
N MET A 81 -29.99 -26.31 -33.37
CA MET A 81 -29.91 -25.58 -32.09
C MET A 81 -29.91 -26.51 -30.88
N VAL A 82 -30.79 -27.53 -30.86
CA VAL A 82 -30.88 -28.46 -29.72
C VAL A 82 -29.62 -29.33 -29.60
N PRO A 83 -29.09 -29.94 -30.68
CA PRO A 83 -27.81 -30.65 -30.60
C PRO A 83 -26.64 -29.76 -30.18
N LEU A 84 -26.60 -28.51 -30.66
CA LEU A 84 -25.57 -27.56 -30.27
C LEU A 84 -25.66 -27.20 -28.78
N MET A 85 -26.88 -26.97 -28.27
CA MET A 85 -27.12 -26.75 -26.85
C MET A 85 -26.71 -27.95 -26.01
N LYS A 86 -27.03 -29.17 -26.47
CA LYS A 86 -26.60 -30.42 -25.85
C LYS A 86 -25.08 -30.49 -25.75
N GLN A 87 -24.33 -30.14 -26.81
CA GLN A 87 -22.85 -30.11 -26.75
C GLN A 87 -22.33 -29.10 -25.72
N LEU A 88 -22.99 -27.94 -25.58
CA LEU A 88 -22.62 -26.93 -24.59
C LEU A 88 -22.89 -27.36 -23.13
N THR A 89 -23.76 -28.35 -22.90
CA THR A 89 -23.94 -28.92 -21.54
C THR A 89 -22.71 -29.69 -21.06
N SER A 90 -21.81 -30.08 -21.95
CA SER A 90 -20.53 -30.75 -21.67
C SER A 90 -19.42 -30.00 -22.40
N ALA A 91 -19.25 -28.71 -22.09
CA ALA A 91 -18.33 -27.80 -22.76
C ALA A 91 -16.84 -28.07 -22.44
N ASP A 92 -16.38 -29.31 -22.65
CA ASP A 92 -15.02 -29.81 -22.41
C ASP A 92 -13.96 -29.10 -23.28
N SER A 93 -14.37 -28.33 -24.28
CA SER A 93 -13.50 -27.50 -25.11
C SER A 93 -13.07 -26.21 -24.43
N VAL A 94 -13.81 -25.75 -23.41
CA VAL A 94 -13.52 -24.50 -22.69
C VAL A 94 -12.45 -24.77 -21.65
N ARG A 95 -11.23 -24.26 -21.91
CA ARG A 95 -10.07 -24.46 -21.03
C ARG A 95 -10.23 -23.78 -19.67
N ASP A 96 -10.89 -22.62 -19.64
CA ASP A 96 -11.10 -21.85 -18.42
C ASP A 96 -12.22 -22.47 -17.57
N PRO A 97 -11.93 -23.02 -16.37
CA PRO A 97 -12.93 -23.62 -15.50
C PRO A 97 -14.05 -22.66 -15.08
N PHE A 98 -13.72 -21.36 -14.95
CA PHE A 98 -14.68 -20.33 -14.60
C PHE A 98 -15.72 -20.17 -15.71
N LEU A 99 -15.27 -19.91 -16.94
CA LEU A 99 -16.14 -19.72 -18.10
C LEU A 99 -16.90 -20.99 -18.46
N ARG A 100 -16.26 -22.15 -18.31
CA ARG A 100 -16.89 -23.46 -18.50
C ARG A 100 -18.10 -23.64 -17.59
N THR A 101 -17.96 -23.30 -16.30
CA THR A 101 -19.08 -23.36 -15.33
C THR A 101 -20.25 -22.45 -15.75
N GLN A 102 -19.96 -21.28 -16.33
CA GLN A 102 -21.00 -20.37 -16.82
C GLN A 102 -21.75 -20.95 -18.02
N VAL A 103 -21.01 -21.44 -19.02
CA VAL A 103 -21.59 -21.99 -20.25
C VAL A 103 -22.41 -23.24 -19.95
N GLU A 104 -21.86 -24.21 -19.22
CA GLU A 104 -22.54 -25.47 -18.89
C GLU A 104 -23.80 -25.21 -18.06
N GLY A 105 -23.71 -24.39 -17.01
CA GLY A 105 -24.86 -24.11 -16.15
C GLY A 105 -25.98 -23.36 -16.87
N LEU A 106 -25.66 -22.37 -17.71
CA LEU A 106 -26.66 -21.64 -18.49
C LEU A 106 -27.26 -22.49 -19.61
N ALA A 107 -26.46 -23.34 -20.27
CA ALA A 107 -26.94 -24.27 -21.28
C ALA A 107 -27.90 -25.31 -20.67
N CYS A 108 -27.54 -25.87 -19.51
CA CYS A 108 -28.43 -26.76 -18.75
C CYS A 108 -29.73 -26.03 -18.38
N LEU A 109 -29.65 -24.84 -17.77
CA LEU A 109 -30.87 -24.10 -17.42
C LEU A 109 -31.74 -23.80 -18.65
N LEU A 110 -31.16 -23.43 -19.78
CA LEU A 110 -31.89 -23.13 -21.01
C LEU A 110 -32.60 -24.37 -21.59
N MET A 111 -31.94 -25.53 -21.59
CA MET A 111 -32.57 -26.80 -21.95
C MET A 111 -33.72 -27.16 -20.98
N GLY A 112 -33.52 -26.90 -19.69
CA GLY A 112 -34.57 -27.05 -18.68
C GLY A 112 -35.76 -26.12 -18.91
N ILE A 113 -35.51 -24.88 -19.32
CA ILE A 113 -36.55 -23.93 -19.73
C ILE A 113 -37.28 -24.43 -20.98
N CYS A 114 -36.58 -25.06 -21.93
CA CYS A 114 -37.22 -25.72 -23.08
C CYS A 114 -38.21 -26.79 -22.59
N VAL A 115 -37.78 -27.72 -21.75
CA VAL A 115 -38.67 -28.74 -21.14
C VAL A 115 -39.84 -28.11 -20.37
N LYS A 116 -39.58 -27.00 -19.68
CA LYS A 116 -40.58 -26.33 -18.85
C LYS A 116 -41.69 -25.67 -19.67
N CYS A 117 -41.33 -24.94 -20.72
CA CYS A 117 -42.25 -24.11 -21.49
C CYS A 117 -42.87 -24.83 -22.70
N THR A 118 -42.46 -26.06 -23.02
CA THR A 118 -43.08 -26.85 -24.09
C THR A 118 -44.34 -27.54 -23.59
N GLU A 119 -45.50 -27.02 -23.99
CA GLU A 119 -46.80 -27.55 -23.57
C GLU A 119 -47.58 -28.28 -24.68
N ARG A 120 -47.31 -28.03 -25.98
CA ARG A 120 -48.16 -28.55 -27.08
C ARG A 120 -47.45 -29.02 -28.36
N ASP A 121 -46.46 -28.29 -28.87
CA ASP A 121 -45.85 -28.57 -30.19
C ASP A 121 -44.53 -29.36 -30.14
N VAL A 122 -43.90 -29.40 -28.97
CA VAL A 122 -42.65 -30.14 -28.75
C VAL A 122 -42.89 -31.07 -27.58
N ASP A 123 -42.61 -32.36 -27.79
CA ASP A 123 -42.76 -33.35 -26.74
C ASP A 123 -41.73 -33.10 -25.63
N ALA A 124 -42.21 -32.56 -24.51
CA ALA A 124 -41.42 -32.32 -23.31
C ALA A 124 -40.80 -33.63 -22.79
N GLY A 125 -41.47 -34.77 -23.00
CA GLY A 125 -40.97 -36.10 -22.68
C GLY A 125 -39.73 -36.46 -23.50
N SER A 126 -39.74 -36.20 -24.80
CA SER A 126 -38.58 -36.40 -25.69
C SER A 126 -37.39 -35.51 -25.33
N LEU A 127 -37.62 -34.22 -25.01
CA LEU A 127 -36.55 -33.33 -24.53
C LEU A 127 -36.00 -33.78 -23.17
N MET A 128 -36.85 -34.26 -22.29
CA MET A 128 -36.44 -34.81 -21.00
C MET A 128 -35.66 -36.12 -21.17
N ALA A 129 -36.11 -37.03 -22.03
CA ALA A 129 -35.37 -38.26 -22.36
C ALA A 129 -34.01 -37.94 -23.01
N LEU A 130 -33.94 -36.91 -23.85
CA LEU A 130 -32.69 -36.41 -24.43
C LEU A 130 -31.74 -35.92 -23.33
N LEU A 131 -32.22 -35.09 -22.39
CA LEU A 131 -31.42 -34.61 -21.26
C LEU A 131 -30.96 -35.76 -20.35
N GLY A 132 -31.85 -36.69 -20.03
CA GLY A 132 -31.56 -37.86 -19.20
C GLY A 132 -30.50 -38.77 -19.83
N SER A 133 -30.57 -39.00 -21.15
CA SER A 133 -29.61 -39.85 -21.87
C SER A 133 -28.27 -39.17 -22.15
N SER A 134 -28.25 -37.85 -22.35
CA SER A 134 -27.01 -37.14 -22.72
C SER A 134 -26.21 -36.59 -21.55
N VAL A 135 -26.90 -36.10 -20.52
CA VAL A 135 -26.25 -35.47 -19.35
C VAL A 135 -26.44 -36.36 -18.13
N GLY A 136 -27.63 -36.94 -17.95
CA GLY A 136 -28.05 -37.53 -16.69
C GLY A 136 -28.68 -36.48 -15.77
N VAL A 137 -29.74 -36.86 -15.05
CA VAL A 137 -30.51 -35.93 -14.21
C VAL A 137 -29.68 -35.35 -13.07
N GLU A 138 -28.84 -36.18 -12.46
CA GLU A 138 -27.98 -35.78 -11.35
C GLU A 138 -26.88 -34.81 -11.80
N GLU A 139 -26.24 -35.09 -12.94
CA GLU A 139 -25.21 -34.23 -13.51
C GLU A 139 -25.79 -32.91 -14.03
N TYR A 140 -27.00 -32.95 -14.60
CA TYR A 140 -27.76 -31.75 -14.93
C TYR A 140 -27.97 -30.87 -13.69
N GLN A 141 -28.47 -31.46 -12.59
CA GLN A 141 -28.73 -30.74 -11.36
C GLN A 141 -27.43 -30.18 -10.76
N SER A 142 -26.37 -30.99 -10.75
CA SER A 142 -25.02 -30.61 -10.32
C SER A 142 -24.49 -29.39 -11.08
N LYS A 143 -24.65 -29.35 -12.41
CA LYS A 143 -24.21 -28.21 -13.25
C LYS A 143 -25.00 -26.94 -12.99
N VAL A 144 -26.33 -27.04 -12.88
CA VAL A 144 -27.19 -25.89 -12.55
C VAL A 144 -26.89 -25.36 -11.14
N ASP A 145 -26.66 -26.25 -10.17
CA ASP A 145 -26.30 -25.89 -8.80
C ASP A 145 -24.88 -25.32 -8.69
N ARG A 146 -23.93 -25.82 -9.49
CA ARG A 146 -22.56 -25.30 -9.54
C ARG A 146 -22.53 -23.86 -10.02
N LEU A 147 -23.31 -23.53 -11.06
CA LEU A 147 -23.48 -22.14 -11.49
C LEU A 147 -24.18 -21.31 -10.42
N TRP A 148 -25.23 -21.84 -9.77
CA TRP A 148 -25.90 -21.14 -8.68
C TRP A 148 -24.91 -20.77 -7.57
N ARG A 149 -24.08 -21.72 -7.11
CA ARG A 149 -23.12 -21.53 -6.01
C ARG A 149 -21.88 -20.72 -6.40
N SER A 150 -21.70 -20.40 -7.68
CA SER A 150 -20.53 -19.65 -8.14
C SER A 150 -20.48 -18.24 -7.54
N ASP A 151 -19.25 -17.77 -7.24
CA ASP A 151 -19.04 -16.46 -6.62
C ASP A 151 -19.60 -15.31 -7.48
N CYS A 152 -19.56 -15.42 -8.81
CA CYS A 152 -20.09 -14.41 -9.72
C CYS A 152 -21.62 -14.27 -9.69
N LEU A 153 -22.35 -15.31 -9.29
CA LEU A 153 -23.80 -15.28 -9.15
C LEU A 153 -24.24 -14.99 -7.71
N GLN A 154 -23.48 -15.46 -6.71
CA GLN A 154 -23.82 -15.31 -5.28
C GLN A 154 -23.37 -13.99 -4.67
N ARG A 155 -22.22 -13.44 -5.08
CA ARG A 155 -21.68 -12.23 -4.45
C ARG A 155 -22.10 -10.99 -5.25
N PRO A 156 -22.85 -10.05 -4.65
CA PRO A 156 -22.97 -8.73 -5.24
C PRO A 156 -21.57 -8.08 -5.26
N PRO A 157 -21.20 -7.38 -6.34
CA PRO A 157 -19.91 -6.70 -6.44
C PRO A 157 -19.75 -5.69 -5.31
N ARG A 158 -18.57 -5.66 -4.69
CA ARG A 158 -18.28 -4.79 -3.55
C ARG A 158 -17.79 -3.40 -4.00
N GLY A 159 -17.28 -3.27 -5.24
CA GLY A 159 -16.83 -2.01 -5.83
C GLY A 159 -17.73 -1.46 -6.94
N VAL A 160 -17.63 -0.15 -7.19
CA VAL A 160 -18.30 0.56 -8.31
C VAL A 160 -17.63 0.22 -9.67
N THR A 161 -16.36 -0.18 -9.64
CA THR A 161 -15.54 -0.50 -10.82
C THR A 161 -15.45 -1.99 -11.15
N ASP A 162 -16.06 -2.86 -10.33
CA ASP A 162 -16.00 -4.31 -10.56
C ASP A 162 -16.90 -4.71 -11.73
N PHE A 163 -16.33 -5.43 -12.70
CA PHE A 163 -17.07 -5.93 -13.86
C PHE A 163 -18.18 -6.90 -13.41
N ARG A 164 -19.42 -6.62 -13.81
CA ARG A 164 -20.61 -7.38 -13.39
C ARG A 164 -21.02 -8.39 -14.45
N TRP A 165 -20.71 -9.66 -14.21
CA TRP A 165 -21.21 -10.76 -15.04
C TRP A 165 -22.73 -10.95 -14.89
N TYR A 166 -23.26 -10.77 -13.69
CA TYR A 166 -24.69 -10.92 -13.39
C TYR A 166 -25.20 -9.76 -12.54
N ASN A 167 -26.43 -9.32 -12.80
CA ASN A 167 -27.10 -8.34 -11.98
C ASN A 167 -28.04 -9.02 -10.96
N GLY A 168 -28.46 -8.30 -9.93
CA GLY A 168 -29.34 -8.84 -8.89
C GLY A 168 -30.68 -9.38 -9.44
N ALA A 169 -31.21 -8.75 -10.49
CA ALA A 169 -32.42 -9.21 -11.17
C ALA A 169 -32.24 -10.59 -11.81
N PHE A 170 -31.11 -10.83 -12.50
CA PHE A 170 -30.80 -12.13 -13.10
C PHE A 170 -30.62 -13.21 -12.06
N ARG A 171 -30.01 -12.91 -10.91
CA ARG A 171 -29.89 -13.88 -9.82
C ARG A 171 -31.26 -14.35 -9.31
N ALA A 172 -32.15 -13.41 -9.02
CA ALA A 172 -33.51 -13.75 -8.57
C ALA A 172 -34.28 -14.54 -9.64
N PHE A 173 -34.15 -14.11 -10.91
CA PHE A 173 -34.72 -14.81 -12.05
C PHE A 173 -34.17 -16.24 -12.19
N TYR A 174 -32.85 -16.43 -12.13
CA TYR A 174 -32.19 -17.72 -12.25
C TYR A 174 -32.72 -18.70 -11.19
N GLN A 175 -32.79 -18.26 -9.93
CA GLN A 175 -33.29 -19.09 -8.84
C GLN A 175 -34.76 -19.50 -9.04
N ALA A 176 -35.60 -18.56 -9.49
CA ALA A 176 -36.99 -18.82 -9.79
C ALA A 176 -37.14 -19.83 -10.94
N GLN A 177 -36.36 -19.67 -12.02
CA GLN A 177 -36.37 -20.60 -13.15
C GLN A 177 -35.86 -21.98 -12.75
N GLN A 178 -34.77 -22.07 -12.00
CA GLN A 178 -34.21 -23.33 -11.50
C GLN A 178 -35.28 -24.15 -10.75
N LEU A 179 -35.96 -23.53 -9.77
CA LEU A 179 -37.00 -24.20 -9.00
C LEU A 179 -38.21 -24.59 -9.87
N SER A 180 -38.61 -23.72 -10.79
CA SER A 180 -39.75 -23.99 -11.67
C SER A 180 -39.47 -25.13 -12.64
N VAL A 181 -38.27 -25.18 -13.20
CA VAL A 181 -37.81 -26.26 -14.09
C VAL A 181 -37.74 -27.57 -13.31
N GLN A 182 -37.12 -27.58 -12.12
CA GLN A 182 -37.00 -28.77 -11.30
C GLN A 182 -38.38 -29.37 -10.96
N ARG A 183 -39.36 -28.52 -10.58
CA ARG A 183 -40.74 -28.98 -10.33
C ARG A 183 -41.34 -29.63 -11.58
N ARG A 184 -41.15 -29.03 -12.75
CA ARG A 184 -41.69 -29.56 -14.00
C ARG A 184 -41.02 -30.88 -14.41
N MET A 185 -39.71 -31.00 -14.27
CA MET A 185 -38.99 -32.25 -14.51
C MET A 185 -39.51 -33.38 -13.60
N VAL A 186 -39.71 -33.10 -12.30
CA VAL A 186 -40.29 -34.08 -11.36
C VAL A 186 -41.70 -34.47 -11.77
N GLN A 187 -42.55 -33.51 -12.17
CA GLN A 187 -43.90 -33.80 -12.66
C GLN A 187 -43.88 -34.77 -13.85
N LEU A 188 -43.01 -34.55 -14.84
CA LEU A 188 -42.88 -35.42 -16.02
C LEU A 188 -42.35 -36.83 -15.67
N TYR A 189 -41.48 -36.92 -14.65
CA TYR A 189 -41.02 -38.21 -14.14
C TYR A 189 -42.12 -38.99 -13.44
N VAL A 190 -42.96 -38.31 -12.65
CA VAL A 190 -44.06 -38.94 -11.89
C VAL A 190 -45.25 -39.28 -12.80
N SER A 191 -45.52 -38.48 -13.83
CA SER A 191 -46.63 -38.72 -14.77
C SER A 191 -46.42 -39.94 -15.69
N GLY A 192 -45.22 -40.55 -15.69
CA GLY A 192 -44.92 -41.72 -16.52
C GLY A 192 -44.87 -41.42 -18.02
N GLU A 193 -44.93 -40.14 -18.42
CA GLU A 193 -44.77 -39.69 -19.82
C GLU A 193 -43.35 -39.97 -20.34
N VAL A 194 -42.40 -40.22 -19.43
CA VAL A 194 -41.09 -40.79 -19.74
C VAL A 194 -41.25 -42.32 -19.77
N GLY A 195 -41.44 -42.89 -20.95
CA GLY A 195 -41.80 -44.30 -21.20
C GLY A 195 -40.86 -45.36 -20.60
N ILE A 196 -40.93 -45.55 -19.29
CA ILE A 196 -40.31 -46.66 -18.56
C ILE A 196 -41.42 -47.68 -18.30
N SER A 197 -41.53 -48.62 -19.24
CA SER A 197 -42.29 -49.88 -19.23
C SER A 197 -42.97 -50.28 -17.91
N GLY A 198 -44.29 -50.13 -17.86
CA GLY A 198 -45.16 -50.72 -16.85
C GLY A 198 -45.36 -52.23 -17.08
N ALA A 199 -44.89 -53.04 -16.13
CA ALA A 199 -45.30 -54.44 -15.94
C ALA A 199 -46.05 -54.56 -14.60
N PRO A 200 -47.02 -55.50 -14.46
CA PRO A 200 -47.82 -55.61 -13.26
C PRO A 200 -46.99 -56.26 -12.15
N LEU A 201 -46.60 -55.43 -11.19
CA LEU A 201 -45.64 -55.70 -10.13
C LEU A 201 -46.39 -55.77 -8.79
N SER A 202 -47.21 -56.80 -8.57
CA SER A 202 -48.25 -56.71 -7.51
C SER A 202 -47.98 -57.48 -6.22
N GLU A 203 -46.93 -58.29 -6.07
CA GLU A 203 -46.68 -58.99 -4.79
C GLU A 203 -45.20 -59.14 -4.45
N ASP A 204 -44.39 -59.61 -5.40
CA ASP A 204 -42.94 -59.76 -5.25
C ASP A 204 -42.23 -58.40 -5.07
N ILE A 205 -42.80 -57.36 -5.68
CA ILE A 205 -42.41 -55.96 -5.52
C ILE A 205 -42.72 -55.42 -4.14
N THR A 206 -43.83 -55.80 -3.55
CA THR A 206 -44.21 -55.32 -2.22
C THR A 206 -43.23 -55.87 -1.19
N ASP A 207 -42.80 -57.13 -1.33
CA ASP A 207 -41.80 -57.72 -0.47
C ASP A 207 -40.38 -57.21 -0.78
N HIS A 208 -40.08 -56.90 -2.04
CA HIS A 208 -38.85 -56.19 -2.41
C HIS A 208 -38.80 -54.78 -1.80
N TYR A 209 -39.88 -53.99 -1.88
CA TYR A 209 -39.97 -52.67 -1.25
C TYR A 209 -39.91 -52.75 0.27
N LYS A 210 -40.53 -53.74 0.91
CA LYS A 210 -40.38 -53.95 2.37
C LYS A 210 -38.93 -54.24 2.75
N LYS A 211 -38.22 -55.08 1.98
CA LYS A 211 -36.79 -55.34 2.21
C LYS A 211 -35.97 -54.08 1.99
N LEU A 212 -36.24 -53.34 0.92
CA LEU A 212 -35.56 -52.08 0.62
C LEU A 212 -35.78 -51.05 1.72
N ILE A 213 -37.01 -50.89 2.22
CA ILE A 213 -37.34 -50.00 3.34
C ILE A 213 -36.57 -50.40 4.59
N ARG A 214 -36.46 -51.70 4.91
CA ARG A 214 -35.67 -52.16 6.07
C ARG A 214 -34.18 -51.86 5.93
N VAL A 215 -33.62 -52.04 4.74
CA VAL A 215 -32.22 -51.72 4.45
C VAL A 215 -32.00 -50.21 4.55
N GLN A 216 -32.89 -49.41 3.95
CA GLN A 216 -32.85 -47.96 4.04
C GLN A 216 -33.00 -47.48 5.49
N ASP A 217 -33.91 -48.04 6.28
CA ASP A 217 -34.07 -47.70 7.69
C ASP A 217 -32.81 -48.07 8.52
N ALA A 218 -32.15 -49.18 8.18
CA ALA A 218 -30.90 -49.58 8.82
C ALA A 218 -29.76 -48.62 8.49
N GLU A 219 -29.55 -48.32 7.20
CA GLU A 219 -28.56 -47.35 6.71
C GLU A 219 -28.83 -45.96 7.27
N LEU A 220 -30.09 -45.52 7.33
CA LEU A 220 -30.47 -44.21 7.86
C LEU A 220 -30.18 -44.13 9.36
N ASN A 221 -30.41 -45.21 10.10
CA ASN A 221 -30.04 -45.26 11.52
C ASN A 221 -28.53 -45.30 11.73
N GLU A 222 -27.77 -45.96 10.87
CA GLU A 222 -26.30 -45.95 10.89
C GLU A 222 -25.76 -44.54 10.62
N VAL A 223 -26.21 -43.90 9.54
CA VAL A 223 -25.86 -42.51 9.20
C VAL A 223 -26.25 -41.53 10.32
N ARG A 224 -27.37 -41.75 11.01
CA ARG A 224 -27.76 -40.96 12.19
C ARG A 224 -26.76 -41.13 13.33
N LYS A 225 -26.33 -42.36 13.62
CA LYS A 225 -25.33 -42.64 14.67
C LYS A 225 -23.99 -42.01 14.31
N GLU A 226 -23.54 -42.15 13.06
CA GLU A 226 -22.32 -41.50 12.57
C GLU A 226 -22.41 -39.98 12.65
N ASN A 227 -23.54 -39.38 12.26
CA ASN A 227 -23.75 -37.94 12.40
C ASN A 227 -23.68 -37.50 13.86
N GLU A 228 -24.28 -38.25 14.77
CA GLU A 228 -24.25 -37.92 16.19
C GLU A 228 -22.83 -38.07 16.77
N GLN A 229 -22.09 -39.09 16.34
CA GLN A 229 -20.69 -39.27 16.71
C GLN A 229 -19.81 -38.12 16.17
N LEU A 230 -19.92 -37.79 14.88
CA LEU A 230 -19.19 -36.69 14.27
C LEU A 230 -19.53 -35.35 14.93
N ARG A 231 -20.79 -35.12 15.32
CA ARG A 231 -21.17 -33.93 16.09
C ARG A 231 -20.45 -33.87 17.43
N LYS A 232 -20.40 -34.98 18.18
CA LYS A 232 -19.66 -35.06 19.45
C LYS A 232 -18.16 -34.84 19.25
N GLU A 233 -17.58 -35.39 18.18
CA GLU A 233 -16.16 -35.19 17.85
C GLU A 233 -15.85 -33.74 17.46
N VAL A 234 -16.69 -33.10 16.65
CA VAL A 234 -16.58 -31.68 16.28
C VAL A 234 -16.71 -30.80 17.52
N GLU A 235 -17.68 -31.07 18.40
CA GLU A 235 -17.86 -30.32 19.65
C GLU A 235 -16.63 -30.45 20.57
N ALA A 236 -16.12 -31.67 20.75
CA ALA A 236 -14.90 -31.91 21.53
C ALA A 236 -13.67 -31.23 20.91
N PHE A 237 -13.54 -31.25 19.58
CA PHE A 237 -12.47 -30.58 18.87
C PHE A 237 -12.56 -29.05 19.00
N MET A 238 -13.76 -28.48 18.84
CA MET A 238 -14.00 -27.05 19.05
C MET A 238 -13.66 -26.63 20.48
N LEU A 239 -14.08 -27.41 21.48
CA LEU A 239 -13.77 -27.13 22.89
C LEU A 239 -12.25 -27.11 23.12
N ARG A 240 -11.52 -28.10 22.60
CA ARG A 240 -10.04 -28.16 22.70
C ARG A 240 -9.37 -27.01 21.96
N SER A 241 -9.87 -26.65 20.77
CA SER A 241 -9.32 -25.55 19.97
C SER A 241 -9.52 -24.20 20.68
N VAL A 242 -10.70 -23.96 21.24
CA VAL A 242 -10.99 -22.76 22.03
C VAL A 242 -10.09 -22.71 23.26
N GLN A 243 -9.96 -23.81 24.01
CA GLN A 243 -9.06 -23.88 25.17
C GLN A 243 -7.60 -23.61 24.78
N ALA A 244 -7.07 -24.27 23.76
CA ALA A 244 -5.71 -24.04 23.27
C ALA A 244 -5.48 -22.59 22.80
N SER A 245 -6.46 -22.01 22.10
CA SER A 245 -6.40 -20.62 21.66
C SER A 245 -6.43 -19.65 22.84
N SER A 246 -7.19 -19.95 23.90
CA SER A 246 -7.27 -19.12 25.11
C SER A 246 -5.96 -19.12 25.89
N VAL A 247 -5.30 -20.28 26.02
CA VAL A 247 -3.98 -20.39 26.67
C VAL A 247 -2.92 -19.63 25.87
N ALA A 248 -2.87 -19.83 24.54
CA ALA A 248 -1.93 -19.11 23.69
C ALA A 248 -2.16 -17.59 23.69
N LEU A 249 -3.42 -17.14 23.83
CA LEU A 249 -3.76 -15.72 23.97
C LEU A 249 -3.25 -15.16 25.31
N LEU A 250 -3.45 -15.90 26.41
CA LEU A 250 -2.96 -15.52 27.73
C LEU A 250 -1.43 -15.43 27.76
N GLU A 251 -0.72 -16.41 27.21
CA GLU A 251 0.75 -16.38 27.09
C GLU A 251 1.24 -15.17 26.29
N LYS A 252 0.55 -14.82 25.20
CA LYS A 252 0.86 -13.61 24.42
C LYS A 252 0.57 -12.32 25.20
N MET A 253 -0.50 -12.29 25.98
CA MET A 253 -0.84 -11.14 26.81
C MET A 253 0.21 -10.92 27.90
N ASP A 254 0.65 -11.99 28.57
CA ASP A 254 1.68 -11.95 29.60
C ASP A 254 3.04 -11.51 29.01
N ALA A 255 3.41 -12.04 27.83
CA ALA A 255 4.63 -11.63 27.14
C ALA A 255 4.60 -10.14 26.74
N LEU A 256 3.48 -9.66 26.20
CA LEU A 256 3.31 -8.25 25.87
C LEU A 256 3.32 -7.36 27.12
N GLN A 257 2.75 -7.81 28.22
CA GLN A 257 2.78 -7.07 29.49
C GLN A 257 4.22 -6.95 30.02
N ALA A 258 4.99 -8.04 30.00
CA ALA A 258 6.40 -8.02 30.38
C ALA A 258 7.24 -7.08 29.49
N GLU A 259 7.01 -7.11 28.16
CA GLU A 259 7.67 -6.19 27.23
C GLU A 259 7.31 -4.72 27.53
N ASN A 260 6.04 -4.46 27.85
CA ASN A 260 5.57 -3.12 28.20
C ASN A 260 6.22 -2.59 29.49
N GLU A 261 6.36 -3.45 30.51
CA GLU A 261 7.06 -3.12 31.75
C GLU A 261 8.53 -2.78 31.51
N VAL A 262 9.22 -3.55 30.66
CA VAL A 262 10.62 -3.27 30.26
C VAL A 262 10.75 -1.94 29.53
N LEU A 263 9.87 -1.67 28.56
CA LEU A 263 9.87 -0.41 27.82
C LEU A 263 9.57 0.78 28.75
N HIS A 264 8.68 0.64 29.72
CA HIS A 264 8.43 1.68 30.71
C HIS A 264 9.65 1.96 31.59
N LEU A 265 10.41 0.93 31.96
CA LEU A 265 11.68 1.09 32.67
C LEU A 265 12.73 1.81 31.82
N GLU A 266 12.86 1.45 30.53
CA GLU A 266 13.79 2.09 29.60
C GLU A 266 13.44 3.57 29.38
N VAL A 267 12.16 3.89 29.16
CA VAL A 267 11.68 5.28 29.07
C VAL A 267 11.99 6.06 30.35
N GLY A 268 11.82 5.42 31.52
CA GLY A 268 12.18 6.00 32.80
C GLY A 268 13.66 6.34 32.91
N GLN A 269 14.54 5.42 32.49
CA GLN A 269 16.00 5.63 32.47
C GLN A 269 16.40 6.74 31.49
N LEU A 270 15.90 6.69 30.25
CA LEU A 270 16.20 7.73 29.25
C LEU A 270 15.74 9.12 29.69
N THR A 271 14.61 9.21 30.40
CA THR A 271 14.14 10.48 30.95
C THR A 271 15.07 10.99 32.06
N GLN A 272 15.58 10.11 32.92
CA GLN A 272 16.56 10.49 33.93
C GLN A 272 17.88 10.95 33.31
N ASP A 273 18.37 10.24 32.30
CA ASP A 273 19.60 10.60 31.58
C ASP A 273 19.46 11.95 30.86
N LEU A 274 18.32 12.21 30.21
CA LEU A 274 18.04 13.51 29.58
C LEU A 274 18.04 14.63 30.62
N ASN A 275 17.35 14.45 31.74
CA ASN A 275 17.33 15.44 32.82
C ASN A 275 18.73 15.69 33.40
N HIS A 276 19.55 14.64 33.52
CA HIS A 276 20.93 14.77 33.98
C HIS A 276 21.77 15.61 33.00
N ARG A 277 21.72 15.29 31.70
CA ARG A 277 22.43 16.02 30.64
C ARG A 277 21.98 17.47 30.53
N ASP A 278 20.68 17.73 30.66
CA ASP A 278 20.15 19.11 30.66
C ASP A 278 20.69 19.90 31.85
N GLY A 279 20.78 19.28 33.03
CA GLY A 279 21.40 19.89 34.21
C GLY A 279 22.89 20.19 34.01
N GLU A 280 23.66 19.28 33.40
CA GLU A 280 25.07 19.51 33.07
C GLU A 280 25.25 20.66 32.07
N LEU A 281 24.43 20.69 31.02
CA LEU A 281 24.45 21.75 30.01
C LEU A 281 24.09 23.10 30.61
N GLU A 282 23.11 23.16 31.51
CA GLU A 282 22.74 24.40 32.19
C GLU A 282 23.85 24.90 33.11
N SER A 283 24.48 24.00 33.87
CA SER A 283 25.66 24.32 34.70
C SER A 283 26.81 24.87 33.86
N CYS A 284 27.14 24.21 32.74
CA CYS A 284 28.18 24.65 31.83
C CYS A 284 27.86 26.02 31.19
N ARG A 285 26.59 26.24 30.81
CA ARG A 285 26.12 27.53 30.29
C ARG A 285 26.27 28.66 31.32
N LEU A 286 25.99 28.38 32.59
CA LEU A 286 26.16 29.34 33.67
C LEU A 286 27.64 29.65 33.92
N GLN A 287 28.52 28.65 33.88
CA GLN A 287 29.97 28.83 33.99
C GLN A 287 30.55 29.68 32.85
N PHE A 288 30.16 29.40 31.60
CA PHE A 288 30.59 30.23 30.47
C PHE A 288 30.07 31.66 30.59
N ARG A 289 28.83 31.86 31.05
CA ARG A 289 28.30 33.21 31.30
C ARG A 289 29.08 33.96 32.38
N SER A 290 29.48 33.31 33.47
CA SER A 290 30.30 33.98 34.48
C SER A 290 31.68 34.33 33.91
N SER A 291 32.32 33.39 33.22
CA SER A 291 33.63 33.62 32.59
C SER A 291 33.60 34.75 31.56
N VAL A 292 32.54 34.85 30.74
CA VAL A 292 32.37 35.96 29.80
C VAL A 292 32.28 37.30 30.53
N ARG A 293 31.48 37.38 31.61
CA ARG A 293 31.40 38.61 32.42
C ARG A 293 32.73 38.99 33.06
N ASP A 294 33.49 38.00 33.53
CA ASP A 294 34.81 38.24 34.10
C ASP A 294 35.77 38.81 33.05
N ILE A 295 35.76 38.26 31.82
CA ILE A 295 36.56 38.76 30.70
C ILE A 295 36.11 40.16 30.25
N GLU A 296 34.80 40.41 30.18
CA GLU A 296 34.25 41.74 29.88
C GLU A 296 34.73 42.78 30.91
N HIS A 297 34.69 42.43 32.21
CA HIS A 297 35.15 43.32 33.25
C HIS A 297 36.68 43.56 33.19
N GLN A 298 37.47 42.53 32.88
CA GLN A 298 38.90 42.69 32.63
C GLN A 298 39.17 43.63 31.45
N LEU A 299 38.39 43.51 30.37
CA LEU A 299 38.54 44.36 29.18
C LEU A 299 38.18 45.82 29.46
N GLU A 300 37.11 46.07 30.23
CA GLU A 300 36.77 47.41 30.72
C GLU A 300 37.88 48.01 31.59
N SER A 301 38.44 47.22 32.52
CA SER A 301 39.56 47.63 33.37
C SER A 301 40.79 48.03 32.56
N VAL A 302 41.14 47.21 31.55
CA VAL A 302 42.25 47.48 30.64
C VAL A 302 41.99 48.74 29.80
N ALA A 303 40.78 48.93 29.28
CA ALA A 303 40.40 50.12 28.53
C ALA A 303 40.55 51.40 29.37
N MET A 304 40.05 51.40 30.62
CA MET A 304 40.24 52.51 31.55
C MET A 304 41.73 52.77 31.85
N GLY A 305 42.54 51.71 31.95
CA GLY A 305 43.99 51.82 32.12
C GLY A 305 44.66 52.50 30.92
N TYR A 306 44.28 52.15 29.69
CA TYR A 306 44.78 52.81 28.48
C TYR A 306 44.38 54.28 28.41
N ASP A 307 43.12 54.61 28.71
CA ASP A 307 42.65 56.01 28.75
C ASP A 307 43.45 56.83 29.77
N GLN A 308 43.78 56.25 30.94
CA GLN A 308 44.60 56.90 31.95
C GLN A 308 46.05 57.09 31.49
N VAL A 309 46.65 56.09 30.83
CA VAL A 309 47.98 56.20 30.22
C VAL A 309 48.00 57.27 29.12
N GLU A 310 46.97 57.35 28.29
CA GLU A 310 46.85 58.38 27.26
C GLU A 310 46.76 59.79 27.87
N GLN A 311 45.92 59.97 28.91
CA GLN A 311 45.80 61.25 29.62
C GLN A 311 47.11 61.67 30.30
N THR A 312 47.80 60.74 30.97
CA THR A 312 49.10 61.01 31.62
C THR A 312 50.19 61.30 30.60
N SER A 313 50.24 60.55 29.49
CA SER A 313 51.13 60.81 28.36
C SER A 313 50.90 62.19 27.76
N ALA A 314 49.64 62.58 27.52
CA ALA A 314 49.28 63.92 27.03
C ALA A 314 49.64 65.03 28.03
N GLY A 315 49.53 64.76 29.34
CA GLY A 315 50.02 65.64 30.40
C GLY A 315 51.53 65.84 30.35
N LEU A 316 52.30 64.74 30.33
CA LEU A 316 53.76 64.76 30.23
C LEU A 316 54.26 65.40 28.93
N HIS A 317 53.54 65.24 27.82
CA HIS A 317 53.86 65.90 26.55
C HIS A 317 53.70 67.42 26.66
N ARG A 318 52.64 67.90 27.32
CA ARG A 318 52.44 69.33 27.58
C ARG A 318 53.55 69.87 28.49
N GLU A 319 53.85 69.20 29.58
CA GLU A 319 54.92 69.60 30.51
C GLU A 319 56.29 69.61 29.83
N ASN A 320 56.62 68.59 29.02
CA ASN A 320 57.84 68.60 28.21
C ASN A 320 57.86 69.76 27.20
N GLY A 321 56.72 70.11 26.61
CA GLY A 321 56.58 71.28 25.74
C GLY A 321 56.89 72.58 26.48
N GLU A 322 56.33 72.77 27.67
CA GLU A 322 56.57 73.92 28.55
C GLU A 322 58.02 74.00 29.01
N LEU A 323 58.62 72.89 29.41
CA LEU A 323 60.03 72.81 29.80
C LEU A 323 60.96 73.12 28.62
N ARG A 324 60.66 72.61 27.42
CA ARG A 324 61.42 72.93 26.20
C ARG A 324 61.30 74.42 25.84
N ALA A 325 60.11 74.99 25.93
CA ALA A 325 59.90 76.42 25.72
C ALA A 325 60.65 77.27 26.76
N SER A 326 60.63 76.86 28.03
CA SER A 326 61.36 77.52 29.12
C SER A 326 62.87 77.45 28.92
N LEU A 327 63.40 76.28 28.54
CA LEU A 327 64.82 76.09 28.21
C LEU A 327 65.25 76.89 26.97
N ALA A 328 64.38 77.01 25.96
CA ALA A 328 64.64 77.84 24.79
C ALA A 328 64.69 79.32 25.17
N ALA A 329 63.74 79.80 25.96
CA ALA A 329 63.72 81.17 26.48
C ALA A 329 64.96 81.46 27.36
N GLU A 330 65.39 80.50 28.19
CA GLU A 330 66.60 80.63 29.01
C GLU A 330 67.88 80.64 28.17
N ARG A 331 67.94 79.84 27.10
CA ARG A 331 69.06 79.87 26.12
C ARG A 331 69.11 81.19 25.36
N GLU A 332 67.97 81.73 24.94
CA GLU A 332 67.89 83.03 24.27
C GLU A 332 68.26 84.18 25.22
N TRP A 333 67.81 84.13 26.47
CA TRP A 333 68.19 85.08 27.51
C TRP A 333 69.70 85.02 27.81
N ARG A 334 70.29 83.82 27.90
CA ARG A 334 71.74 83.64 28.03
C ARG A 334 72.52 84.05 26.78
N ALA A 335 71.95 83.92 25.58
CA ALA A 335 72.59 84.40 24.35
C ALA A 335 72.56 85.95 24.25
N ALA A 336 71.56 86.60 24.84
CA ALA A 336 71.45 88.05 24.91
C ALA A 336 72.39 88.68 25.97
N GLN A 337 72.80 87.94 27.00
CA GLN A 337 73.85 88.33 27.94
C GLN A 337 75.19 87.73 27.50
N GLY A 338 75.99 88.50 26.74
CA GLY A 338 77.34 88.09 26.36
C GLY A 338 78.18 87.68 27.57
N SER A 339 78.29 86.37 27.83
CA SER A 339 79.08 85.80 28.90
C SER A 339 79.78 84.53 28.42
N THR A 340 81.10 84.61 28.43
CA THR A 340 82.03 83.49 28.27
C THR A 340 81.86 82.54 29.45
N ALA A 341 81.20 81.39 29.23
CA ALA A 341 81.17 80.32 30.21
C ALA A 341 81.35 78.96 29.53
N THR A 342 82.58 78.48 29.57
CA THR A 342 83.01 77.10 29.26
C THR A 342 82.41 76.03 30.17
N ASP A 343 81.45 76.39 31.03
CA ASP A 343 80.83 75.51 32.04
C ASP A 343 79.53 74.84 31.55
N GLY A 344 78.92 75.35 30.46
CA GLY A 344 77.71 74.75 29.87
C GLY A 344 77.97 73.45 29.10
N ARG A 345 79.21 73.17 28.70
CA ARG A 345 79.57 72.00 27.90
C ARG A 345 79.56 70.71 28.73
N LEU A 346 80.00 70.77 29.98
CA LEU A 346 79.96 69.65 30.94
C LEU A 346 78.52 69.29 31.35
N GLN A 347 77.65 70.28 31.49
CA GLN A 347 76.25 70.04 31.87
C GLN A 347 75.42 69.51 30.70
N VAL A 348 75.73 69.93 29.46
CA VAL A 348 75.14 69.35 28.24
C VAL A 348 75.64 67.91 28.01
N GLU A 349 76.91 67.60 28.27
CA GLU A 349 77.43 66.22 28.18
C GLU A 349 76.84 65.29 29.26
N GLN A 350 76.63 65.76 30.50
CA GLN A 350 75.91 64.98 31.53
C GLN A 350 74.42 64.77 31.19
N ASN A 351 73.77 65.77 30.59
CA ASN A 351 72.39 65.65 30.14
C ASN A 351 72.27 64.73 28.91
N LEU A 352 73.26 64.74 28.02
CA LEU A 352 73.34 63.82 26.89
C LEU A 352 73.55 62.37 27.39
N ALA A 353 74.48 62.16 28.33
CA ALA A 353 74.76 60.85 28.89
C ALA A 353 73.56 60.28 29.68
N SER A 354 72.80 61.12 30.40
CA SER A 354 71.58 60.70 31.07
C SER A 354 70.41 60.45 30.10
N ALA A 355 70.32 61.21 29.01
CA ALA A 355 69.36 60.94 27.94
C ALA A 355 69.68 59.64 27.18
N GLU A 356 70.95 59.37 26.89
CA GLU A 356 71.40 58.09 26.30
C GLU A 356 71.15 56.91 27.24
N LYS A 357 71.29 57.12 28.55
CA LYS A 357 70.94 56.08 29.54
C LYS A 357 69.44 55.80 29.54
N ARG A 358 68.59 56.83 29.51
CA ARG A 358 67.12 56.66 29.41
C ARG A 358 66.70 56.01 28.10
N LEU A 359 67.35 56.34 26.99
CA LEU A 359 67.09 55.68 25.70
C LEU A 359 67.46 54.20 25.74
N ARG A 360 68.55 53.83 26.43
CA ARG A 360 68.91 52.43 26.65
C ARG A 360 67.91 51.70 27.53
N GLU A 361 67.50 52.31 28.64
CA GLU A 361 66.48 51.75 29.54
C GLU A 361 65.15 51.53 28.78
N GLN A 362 64.71 52.50 27.98
CA GLN A 362 63.50 52.35 27.15
C GLN A 362 63.66 51.29 26.04
N HIS A 363 64.86 51.13 25.49
CA HIS A 363 65.12 50.11 24.48
C HIS A 363 65.13 48.70 25.09
N GLU A 364 65.66 48.55 26.31
CA GLU A 364 65.60 47.31 27.08
C GLU A 364 64.15 46.98 27.46
N GLU A 365 63.35 47.94 27.93
CA GLU A 365 61.92 47.75 28.22
C GLU A 365 61.11 47.36 26.97
N LEU A 366 61.39 47.97 25.82
CA LEU A 366 60.77 47.58 24.55
C LEU A 366 61.16 46.17 24.12
N SER A 367 62.42 45.77 24.32
CA SER A 367 62.89 44.40 24.05
C SER A 367 62.18 43.39 24.95
N ASP A 368 62.04 43.68 26.24
CA ASP A 368 61.36 42.81 27.20
C ASP A 368 59.86 42.67 26.89
N LEU A 369 59.20 43.77 26.50
CA LEU A 369 57.81 43.74 26.04
C LEU A 369 57.63 42.94 24.76
N GLN A 370 58.60 43.02 23.83
CA GLN A 370 58.58 42.26 22.59
C GLN A 370 58.78 40.76 22.83
N ASP A 371 59.64 40.39 23.79
CA ASP A 371 59.81 39.01 24.23
C ASP A 371 58.54 38.45 24.90
N LEU A 372 57.86 39.25 25.72
CA LEU A 372 56.57 38.91 26.32
C LEU A 372 55.48 38.69 25.25
N LEU A 373 55.38 39.60 24.28
CA LEU A 373 54.44 39.50 23.16
C LEU A 373 54.70 38.27 22.28
N ASN A 374 55.98 37.94 22.03
CA ASN A 374 56.35 36.72 21.32
C ASN A 374 55.95 35.46 22.09
N ARG A 375 56.11 35.43 23.42
CA ARG A 375 55.63 34.30 24.24
C ARG A 375 54.11 34.15 24.20
N VAL A 376 53.36 35.26 24.25
CA VAL A 376 51.90 35.24 24.11
C VAL A 376 51.48 34.74 22.71
N ALA A 377 52.15 35.17 21.66
CA ALA A 377 51.91 34.70 20.30
C ALA A 377 52.18 33.19 20.14
N THR A 378 53.20 32.65 20.82
CA THR A 378 53.46 31.19 20.83
C THR A 378 52.39 30.40 21.60
N ALA A 379 51.81 30.95 22.65
CA ALA A 379 50.76 30.30 23.43
C ALA A 379 49.36 30.39 22.77
N CYS A 380 49.14 31.40 21.92
CA CYS A 380 47.87 31.64 21.22
C CYS A 380 48.10 31.98 19.74
N PRO A 381 48.10 30.98 18.83
CA PRO A 381 48.43 31.17 17.41
C PRO A 381 47.53 32.17 16.67
N GLY A 382 46.30 32.39 17.14
CA GLY A 382 45.37 33.36 16.56
C GLY A 382 45.74 34.83 16.81
N ALA A 383 46.58 35.12 17.81
CA ALA A 383 47.01 36.48 18.14
C ALA A 383 48.15 36.99 17.25
N ASN A 384 48.77 36.10 16.45
CA ASN A 384 49.95 36.40 15.64
C ASN A 384 49.73 37.51 14.59
N VAL A 385 48.49 37.69 14.15
CA VAL A 385 48.08 38.74 13.20
C VAL A 385 48.29 40.15 13.77
N TYR A 386 48.19 40.31 15.09
CA TYR A 386 48.35 41.60 15.77
C TYR A 386 49.79 41.91 16.19
N VAL A 387 50.66 40.89 16.28
CA VAL A 387 52.06 41.03 16.69
C VAL A 387 53.00 41.23 15.49
N ALA A 388 52.66 40.68 14.33
CA ALA A 388 53.47 40.75 13.11
C ALA A 388 53.90 42.17 12.65
N PRO A 389 53.08 43.24 12.74
CA PRO A 389 53.46 44.58 12.30
C PRO A 389 54.53 45.25 13.17
N LEU A 390 54.72 44.79 14.42
CA LEU A 390 55.69 45.36 15.36
C LEU A 390 57.10 44.77 15.17
N ASN A 391 57.21 43.62 14.49
CA ASN A 391 58.50 42.97 14.20
C ASN A 391 59.21 43.54 12.96
N SER A 392 58.55 44.36 12.14
CA SER A 392 59.19 45.08 11.04
C SER A 392 59.80 46.37 11.57
N VAL A 393 61.04 46.29 12.06
CA VAL A 393 61.87 47.48 12.29
C VAL A 393 62.00 48.20 10.93
N PRO A 394 61.64 49.49 10.81
CA PRO A 394 61.91 50.24 9.60
C PRO A 394 63.42 50.43 9.49
N THR A 395 64.06 49.65 8.64
CA THR A 395 65.43 49.94 8.19
C THR A 395 65.39 51.27 7.46
N ALA A 396 65.89 52.32 8.09
CA ALA A 396 66.06 53.64 7.51
C ALA A 396 66.94 53.56 6.25
N GLY A 397 66.44 54.10 5.15
CA GLY A 397 67.22 54.49 3.97
C GLY A 397 67.59 55.95 4.03
#